data_AF-A0A139XBZ0-F1
#
_entry.id   AF-A0A139XBZ0-F1
#
_cell.length_a   1.000
_cell.length_b   1.000
_cell.length_c   1.000
_cell.angle_alpha   90.00
_cell.angle_beta   90.00
_cell.angle_gamma   90.00
#
_symmetry.space_group_name_H-M   'P 1'
#
loop_
_entity.id
_entity.type
_entity.pdbx_description
1 polymer ?
#
loop_
_entity_poly.entity_id
_entity_poly.type
_entity_poly.pdbx_seq_one_letter_code
_entity_poly.pdbx_strand_id
1 'polypeptide(L)'
;MPYNKFDLQTLVADFNLELSENTRLFPNVELAEPSELLLTLLEENLPLATAINTEKARGELIIFPVLLEVKRKMNYQISIFSGKEFAVEPERGLNGNPDFLISKSREQFFIRAPVMTLVEAKNQDINSGLGQCGAEMVAAQIYNAKNNQFINAIYGCVTTGVLWRFLCLENQGLSIDKVEIPLEPLERLLGIFLQIVNR
;
A
#
# COMPACT_ATOMS: atom_id res chain seq x y z
N MET A 1 0.46 -17.57 -1.74
CA MET A 1 0.25 -17.16 -3.14
C MET A 1 1.56 -16.63 -3.70
N PRO A 2 1.73 -16.47 -5.02
CA PRO A 2 3.05 -16.29 -5.64
C PRO A 2 3.82 -15.04 -5.19
N TYR A 3 3.15 -13.91 -4.93
CA TYR A 3 3.80 -12.72 -4.32
C TYR A 3 4.44 -12.99 -2.96
N ASN A 4 3.83 -13.82 -2.11
CA ASN A 4 4.27 -14.05 -0.73
C ASN A 4 5.52 -14.96 -0.65
N LYS A 5 6.10 -15.35 -1.79
CA LYS A 5 7.34 -16.11 -1.86
C LYS A 5 8.58 -15.22 -1.83
N PHE A 6 8.41 -13.92 -2.10
CA PHE A 6 9.51 -12.96 -2.09
C PHE A 6 9.76 -12.45 -0.68
N ASP A 7 10.96 -12.71 -0.18
CA ASP A 7 11.55 -11.88 0.86
C ASP A 7 12.30 -10.70 0.21
N LEU A 8 12.79 -9.75 1.02
CA LEU A 8 13.43 -8.55 0.48
C LEU A 8 14.72 -8.87 -0.29
N GLN A 9 15.49 -9.87 0.17
CA GLN A 9 16.76 -10.24 -0.46
C GLN A 9 16.55 -10.88 -1.83
N THR A 10 15.64 -11.86 -1.92
CA THR A 10 15.26 -12.54 -3.16
C THR A 10 14.65 -11.56 -4.15
N LEU A 11 13.76 -10.66 -3.69
CA LEU A 11 13.21 -9.58 -4.52
C LEU A 11 14.33 -8.73 -5.16
N VAL A 12 15.26 -8.25 -4.34
CA VAL A 12 16.36 -7.39 -4.83
C VAL A 12 17.21 -8.12 -5.85
N ALA A 13 17.55 -9.38 -5.59
CA ALA A 13 18.36 -10.19 -6.50
C ALA A 13 17.64 -10.53 -7.82
N ASP A 14 16.40 -11.03 -7.74
CA ASP A 14 15.65 -11.54 -8.90
C ASP A 14 15.24 -10.42 -9.87
N PHE A 15 15.04 -9.20 -9.36
CA PHE A 15 14.60 -8.04 -10.13
C PHE A 15 15.69 -6.99 -10.33
N ASN A 16 16.93 -7.26 -9.88
CA ASN A 16 18.07 -6.35 -9.98
C ASN A 16 17.74 -4.94 -9.47
N LEU A 17 17.19 -4.87 -8.26
CA LEU A 17 16.80 -3.60 -7.62
C LEU A 17 17.97 -3.00 -6.84
N GLU A 18 18.03 -1.67 -6.79
CA GLU A 18 18.95 -0.92 -5.94
C GLU A 18 18.21 -0.48 -4.68
N LEU A 19 18.53 -1.09 -3.54
CA LEU A 19 17.86 -0.81 -2.28
C LEU A 19 18.44 0.44 -1.59
N SER A 20 17.58 1.38 -1.18
CA SER A 20 17.94 2.51 -0.33
C SER A 20 17.11 2.54 0.95
N GLU A 21 17.77 2.40 2.10
CA GLU A 21 17.14 2.34 3.42
C GLU A 21 17.24 3.65 4.21
N ASN A 22 18.04 4.62 3.74
CA ASN A 22 18.30 5.88 4.46
C ASN A 22 17.47 7.07 3.93
N THR A 23 16.44 6.80 3.13
CA THR A 23 15.58 7.82 2.53
C THR A 23 14.41 8.15 3.46
N ARG A 24 14.09 9.44 3.62
CA ARG A 24 12.80 9.88 4.17
C ARG A 24 11.90 10.22 2.99
N LEU A 25 10.89 9.40 2.70
CA LEU A 25 10.07 9.57 1.49
C LEU A 25 9.13 10.77 1.60
N PHE A 26 8.62 11.02 2.80
CA PHE A 26 7.61 12.04 3.07
C PHE A 26 8.08 13.07 4.12
N PRO A 27 9.16 13.84 3.88
CA PRO A 27 9.67 14.80 4.84
C PRO A 27 8.68 15.94 5.08
N ASN A 28 8.01 16.39 4.01
CA ASN A 28 7.01 17.44 4.00
C ASN A 28 5.73 16.89 3.39
N VAL A 29 4.64 16.93 4.16
CA VAL A 29 3.31 16.42 3.78
C VAL A 29 2.30 17.43 4.25
N GLU A 30 1.36 17.79 3.38
CA GLU A 30 0.18 18.56 3.78
C GLU A 30 -0.74 17.66 4.61
N LEU A 31 -1.04 18.08 5.83
CA LEU A 31 -1.91 17.34 6.74
C LEU A 31 -3.34 17.35 6.21
N ALA A 32 -4.04 16.23 6.38
CA ALA A 32 -5.42 16.09 5.93
C ALA A 32 -6.33 15.64 7.07
N GLU A 33 -7.18 16.55 7.54
CA GLU A 33 -8.11 16.31 8.64
C GLU A 33 -8.99 15.08 8.40
N PRO A 34 -9.07 14.10 9.32
CA PRO A 34 -10.00 12.98 9.18
C PRO A 34 -11.46 13.46 9.25
N SER A 35 -12.38 12.73 8.62
CA SER A 35 -13.81 12.97 8.83
C SER A 35 -14.26 12.43 10.20
N GLU A 36 -15.31 13.04 10.76
CA GLU A 36 -15.99 12.53 11.97
C GLU A 36 -16.36 11.05 11.83
N LEU A 37 -16.79 10.63 10.64
CA LEU A 37 -17.11 9.22 10.36
C LEU A 37 -15.90 8.31 10.58
N LEU A 38 -14.71 8.70 10.09
CA LEU A 38 -13.51 7.88 10.30
C LEU A 38 -13.12 7.85 11.78
N LEU A 39 -13.21 8.99 12.48
CA LEU A 39 -12.91 9.09 13.89
C LEU A 39 -13.80 8.17 14.73
N THR A 40 -15.12 8.26 14.56
CA THR A 40 -16.09 7.39 15.26
C THR A 40 -15.84 5.91 14.97
N LEU A 41 -15.58 5.55 13.71
CA LEU A 41 -15.29 4.17 13.34
C LEU A 41 -14.03 3.66 14.05
N LEU A 42 -12.93 4.43 14.03
CA LEU A 42 -11.67 3.98 14.61
C LEU A 42 -11.71 3.94 16.15
N GLU A 43 -12.48 4.81 16.80
CA GLU A 43 -12.69 4.77 18.25
C GLU A 43 -13.27 3.41 18.70
N GLU A 44 -14.26 2.88 17.96
CA GLU A 44 -14.88 1.58 18.24
C GLU A 44 -14.03 0.40 17.73
N ASN A 45 -13.50 0.53 16.52
CA ASN A 45 -12.87 -0.56 15.79
C ASN A 45 -11.47 -0.90 16.29
N LEU A 46 -10.67 0.09 16.68
CA LEU A 46 -9.26 -0.12 17.03
C LEU A 46 -9.10 -1.04 18.26
N PRO A 47 -9.84 -0.84 19.38
CA PRO A 47 -9.80 -1.76 20.51
C PRO A 47 -10.25 -3.17 20.13
N LEU A 48 -11.31 -3.30 19.31
CA LEU A 48 -11.86 -4.58 18.89
C LEU A 48 -10.88 -5.35 17.99
N ALA A 49 -10.31 -4.69 16.97
CA ALA A 49 -9.33 -5.27 16.07
C ALA A 49 -8.09 -5.77 16.81
N THR A 50 -7.65 -5.00 17.81
CA THR A 50 -6.52 -5.37 18.67
C THR A 50 -6.86 -6.56 19.57
N ALA A 51 -8.07 -6.60 20.13
CA ALA A 51 -8.52 -7.71 20.98
C ALA A 51 -8.69 -9.02 20.18
N ILE A 52 -9.21 -8.96 18.95
CA ILE A 52 -9.34 -10.12 18.06
C ILE A 52 -7.96 -10.60 17.57
N ASN A 53 -7.05 -9.66 17.28
CA ASN A 53 -5.67 -9.93 16.89
C ASN A 53 -5.53 -10.88 15.67
N THR A 54 -6.33 -10.67 14.63
CA THR A 54 -6.19 -11.37 13.35
C THR A 54 -5.92 -10.38 12.24
N GLU A 55 -5.25 -10.84 11.17
CA GLU A 55 -5.04 -10.06 9.94
C GLU A 55 -6.39 -9.56 9.40
N LYS A 56 -7.35 -10.47 9.27
CA LYS A 56 -8.70 -10.13 8.79
C LYS A 56 -9.36 -9.00 9.61
N ALA A 57 -9.27 -9.04 10.93
CA ALA A 57 -9.86 -7.99 11.78
C ALA A 57 -9.17 -6.64 11.57
N ARG A 58 -7.84 -6.59 11.47
CA ARG A 58 -7.09 -5.34 11.22
C ARG A 58 -7.37 -4.79 9.82
N GLY A 59 -7.41 -5.66 8.82
CA GLY A 59 -7.82 -5.35 7.45
C GLY A 59 -9.20 -4.68 7.38
N GLU A 60 -10.22 -5.32 7.98
CA GLU A 60 -11.61 -4.88 7.91
C GLU A 60 -11.93 -3.67 8.80
N LEU A 61 -11.35 -3.62 10.00
CA LEU A 61 -11.72 -2.66 11.03
C LEU A 61 -10.81 -1.42 11.08
N ILE A 62 -9.59 -1.49 10.54
CA ILE A 62 -8.63 -0.37 10.56
C ILE A 62 -8.21 0.04 9.15
N ILE A 63 -7.59 -0.87 8.41
CA ILE A 63 -6.95 -0.55 7.11
C ILE A 63 -8.00 -0.09 6.10
N PHE A 64 -9.08 -0.86 5.90
CA PHE A 64 -10.09 -0.53 4.91
C PHE A 64 -10.85 0.78 5.23
N PRO A 65 -11.25 1.08 6.49
CA PRO A 65 -11.79 2.39 6.84
C PRO A 65 -10.88 3.58 6.50
N VAL A 66 -9.57 3.47 6.74
CA VAL A 66 -8.59 4.50 6.34
C VAL A 66 -8.56 4.66 4.83
N LEU A 67 -8.51 3.56 4.07
CA LEU A 67 -8.53 3.63 2.61
C LEU A 67 -9.83 4.25 2.08
N LEU A 68 -10.98 3.91 2.67
CA LEU A 68 -12.26 4.52 2.30
C LEU A 68 -12.28 6.03 2.57
N GLU A 69 -11.62 6.51 3.62
CA GLU A 69 -11.47 7.95 3.85
C GLU A 69 -10.65 8.60 2.74
N VAL A 70 -9.52 8.00 2.33
CA VAL A 70 -8.73 8.48 1.19
C VAL A 70 -9.60 8.56 -0.07
N LYS A 71 -10.42 7.54 -0.34
CA LYS A 71 -11.35 7.54 -1.49
C LYS A 71 -12.40 8.64 -1.41
N ARG A 72 -12.96 8.90 -0.23
CA ARG A 72 -13.89 10.03 0.00
C ARG A 72 -13.21 11.37 -0.28
N LYS A 73 -12.01 11.58 0.28
CA LYS A 73 -11.22 12.81 0.10
C LYS A 73 -10.80 13.04 -1.35
N MET A 74 -10.60 11.96 -2.10
CA MET A 74 -10.35 12.01 -3.55
C MET A 74 -11.62 12.15 -4.40
N ASN A 75 -12.76 12.54 -3.81
CA ASN A 75 -14.04 12.67 -4.51
C ASN A 75 -14.40 11.43 -5.35
N TYR A 76 -14.11 10.24 -4.81
CA TYR A 76 -14.36 8.95 -5.45
C TYR A 76 -13.69 8.79 -6.84
N GLN A 77 -12.61 9.52 -7.10
CA GLN A 77 -11.79 9.41 -8.33
C GLN A 77 -10.78 8.26 -8.29
N ILE A 78 -10.73 7.51 -7.20
CA ILE A 78 -9.91 6.31 -7.02
C ILE A 78 -10.79 5.09 -6.74
N SER A 79 -10.28 3.90 -7.01
CA SER A 79 -10.90 2.63 -6.67
C SER A 79 -9.97 1.82 -5.76
N ILE A 80 -10.58 1.04 -4.87
CA ILE A 80 -9.88 0.26 -3.86
C ILE A 80 -10.27 -1.19 -4.06
N PHE A 81 -9.30 -2.08 -4.19
CA PHE A 81 -9.52 -3.51 -4.29
C PHE A 81 -8.94 -4.17 -3.05
N SER A 82 -9.65 -5.17 -2.51
CA SER A 82 -9.14 -6.01 -1.43
C SER A 82 -9.20 -7.46 -1.89
N GLY A 83 -8.05 -8.15 -1.86
CA GLY A 83 -7.94 -9.55 -2.26
C GLY A 83 -8.27 -9.83 -3.75
N LYS A 84 -8.28 -8.81 -4.62
CA LYS A 84 -8.56 -8.99 -6.05
C LYS A 84 -7.34 -9.57 -6.76
N GLU A 85 -7.56 -10.54 -7.65
CA GLU A 85 -6.47 -11.12 -8.43
C GLU A 85 -5.75 -10.04 -9.25
N PHE A 86 -4.42 -10.04 -9.15
CA PHE A 86 -3.52 -9.18 -9.88
C PHE A 86 -2.37 -10.01 -10.45
N ALA A 87 -2.61 -10.62 -11.60
CA ALA A 87 -1.65 -11.45 -12.33
C ALA A 87 -1.05 -10.65 -13.49
N VAL A 88 0.22 -10.26 -13.39
CA VAL A 88 0.88 -9.38 -14.37
C VAL A 88 1.92 -10.14 -15.20
N GLU A 89 2.80 -10.90 -14.54
CA GLU A 89 3.83 -11.75 -15.16
C GLU A 89 3.99 -13.04 -14.32
N PRO A 90 3.04 -13.99 -14.42
CA PRO A 90 3.03 -15.21 -13.61
C PRO A 90 4.30 -16.06 -13.75
N GLU A 91 4.93 -16.05 -14.91
CA GLU A 91 6.19 -16.72 -15.20
C GLU A 91 7.36 -16.20 -14.36
N ARG A 92 7.27 -14.98 -13.84
CA ARG A 92 8.23 -14.37 -12.91
C ARG A 92 7.73 -14.37 -11.46
N GLY A 93 6.64 -15.10 -11.17
CA GLY A 93 6.00 -15.11 -9.85
C GLY A 93 5.24 -13.83 -9.50
N LEU A 94 5.07 -12.91 -10.47
CA LEU A 94 4.33 -11.64 -10.28
C LEU A 94 2.82 -11.86 -10.47
N ASN A 95 2.25 -12.68 -9.60
CA ASN A 95 0.83 -12.98 -9.57
C ASN A 95 0.31 -13.37 -8.17
N GLY A 96 -0.99 -13.19 -7.95
CA GLY A 96 -1.64 -13.48 -6.67
C GLY A 96 -2.78 -12.51 -6.37
N ASN A 97 -3.16 -12.44 -5.11
CA ASN A 97 -4.22 -11.57 -4.60
C ASN A 97 -3.61 -10.63 -3.55
N PRO A 98 -3.14 -9.44 -3.95
CA PRO A 98 -2.67 -8.42 -3.00
C PRO A 98 -3.72 -8.12 -1.94
N ASP A 99 -3.28 -7.81 -0.72
CA ASP A 99 -4.20 -7.49 0.39
C ASP A 99 -5.06 -6.27 0.03
N PHE A 100 -4.40 -5.21 -0.46
CA PHE A 100 -5.08 -4.04 -1.01
C PHE A 100 -4.36 -3.46 -2.24
N LEU A 101 -5.15 -2.95 -3.18
CA LEU A 101 -4.68 -2.12 -4.29
C LEU A 101 -5.47 -0.82 -4.34
N ILE A 102 -4.81 0.27 -4.71
CA ILE A 102 -5.48 1.53 -5.06
C ILE A 102 -5.18 1.84 -6.51
N SER A 103 -6.24 2.04 -7.30
CA SER A 103 -6.15 2.52 -8.67
C SER A 103 -6.56 3.99 -8.75
N LYS A 104 -5.81 4.82 -9.49
CA LYS A 104 -6.22 6.21 -9.82
C LYS A 104 -7.25 6.22 -10.96
N SER A 105 -8.39 5.57 -10.71
CA SER A 105 -9.55 5.52 -11.60
C SER A 105 -10.82 5.35 -10.77
N ARG A 106 -11.93 5.91 -11.23
CA ARG A 106 -13.27 5.69 -10.63
C ARG A 106 -13.81 4.27 -10.84
N GLU A 107 -13.24 3.49 -11.76
CA GLU A 107 -13.73 2.17 -12.12
C GLU A 107 -13.40 1.14 -11.03
N GLN A 108 -14.43 0.51 -10.46
CA GLN A 108 -14.32 -0.35 -9.27
C GLN A 108 -14.48 -1.85 -9.58
N PHE A 109 -14.99 -2.22 -10.75
CA PHE A 109 -15.24 -3.63 -11.11
C PHE A 109 -13.99 -4.36 -11.62
N PHE A 110 -13.00 -3.61 -12.11
CA PHE A 110 -11.74 -4.13 -12.62
C PHE A 110 -10.62 -3.12 -12.36
N ILE A 111 -9.40 -3.64 -12.24
CA ILE A 111 -8.21 -2.83 -11.93
C ILE A 111 -7.86 -1.97 -13.15
N ARG A 112 -7.49 -0.72 -12.88
CA ARG A 112 -7.00 0.23 -13.89
C ARG A 112 -5.68 0.82 -13.48
N ALA A 113 -4.83 1.03 -14.47
CA ALA A 113 -3.62 1.79 -14.28
C ALA A 113 -3.97 3.28 -14.07
N PRO A 114 -3.25 3.99 -13.22
CA PRO A 114 -2.14 3.48 -12.42
C PRO A 114 -2.54 2.85 -11.10
N VAL A 115 -1.73 1.89 -10.64
CA VAL A 115 -1.91 1.12 -9.40
C VAL A 115 -0.80 1.42 -8.39
N MET A 116 -1.15 1.55 -7.12
CA MET A 116 -0.25 1.41 -5.96
C MET A 116 -0.70 0.23 -5.08
N THR A 117 0.22 -0.33 -4.30
CA THR A 117 0.02 -1.61 -3.59
C THR A 117 0.12 -1.46 -2.08
N LEU A 118 -0.64 -2.28 -1.36
CA LEU A 118 -0.68 -2.29 0.09
C LEU A 118 -0.70 -3.73 0.59
N VAL A 119 0.26 -4.06 1.45
CA VAL A 119 0.42 -5.37 2.07
C VAL A 119 0.14 -5.27 3.56
N GLU A 120 -0.67 -6.19 4.07
CA GLU A 120 -0.84 -6.37 5.49
C GLU A 120 0.32 -7.23 6.05
N ALA A 121 1.01 -6.69 7.05
CA ALA A 121 2.11 -7.34 7.72
C ALA A 121 1.61 -8.55 8.52
N LYS A 122 2.21 -9.70 8.25
CA LYS A 122 1.92 -10.93 8.98
C LYS A 122 2.57 -10.92 10.35
N ASN A 123 1.88 -11.46 11.35
CA ASN A 123 2.36 -11.50 12.74
C ASN A 123 2.81 -10.14 13.28
N GLN A 124 2.25 -9.04 12.76
CA GLN A 124 2.64 -7.66 13.09
C GLN A 124 4.10 -7.31 12.75
N ASP A 125 4.77 -8.07 11.89
CA ASP A 125 6.14 -7.82 11.46
C ASP A 125 6.16 -7.13 10.08
N ILE A 126 6.38 -5.82 10.08
CA ILE A 126 6.48 -5.00 8.86
C ILE A 126 7.61 -5.49 7.95
N ASN A 127 8.74 -5.94 8.51
CA ASN A 127 9.89 -6.31 7.70
C ASN A 127 9.61 -7.55 6.85
N SER A 128 8.83 -8.48 7.40
CA SER A 128 8.40 -9.69 6.68
C SER A 128 7.58 -9.39 5.42
N GLY A 129 6.88 -8.25 5.36
CA GLY A 129 6.05 -7.85 4.22
C GLY A 129 6.78 -7.07 3.13
N LEU A 130 8.03 -6.64 3.35
CA LEU A 130 8.74 -5.76 2.41
C LEU A 130 9.01 -6.42 1.05
N GLY A 131 9.39 -7.70 1.04
CA GLY A 131 9.63 -8.47 -0.17
C GLY A 131 8.36 -8.66 -1.00
N GLN A 132 7.26 -9.06 -0.35
CA GLN A 132 5.96 -9.16 -0.99
C GLN A 132 5.50 -7.81 -1.56
N CYS A 133 5.56 -6.74 -0.77
CA CYS A 133 5.14 -5.41 -1.20
C CYS A 133 5.95 -4.91 -2.39
N GLY A 134 7.27 -5.08 -2.36
CA GLY A 134 8.13 -4.72 -3.48
C GLY A 134 7.87 -5.56 -4.74
N ALA A 135 7.57 -6.85 -4.62
CA ALA A 135 7.16 -7.67 -5.76
C ALA A 135 5.85 -7.18 -6.38
N GLU A 136 4.86 -6.85 -5.54
CA GLU A 136 3.60 -6.25 -5.99
C GLU A 136 3.84 -4.87 -6.65
N MET A 137 4.78 -4.06 -6.15
CA MET A 137 5.16 -2.78 -6.77
C MET A 137 5.82 -2.96 -8.14
N VAL A 138 6.70 -3.96 -8.30
CA VAL A 138 7.29 -4.30 -9.61
C VAL A 138 6.18 -4.73 -10.59
N ALA A 139 5.23 -5.57 -10.13
CA ALA A 139 4.06 -5.93 -10.93
C ALA A 139 3.23 -4.70 -11.31
N ALA A 140 3.01 -3.77 -10.39
CA ALA A 140 2.31 -2.52 -10.66
C ALA A 140 3.06 -1.62 -11.67
N GLN A 141 4.39 -1.52 -11.58
CA GLN A 141 5.22 -0.80 -12.56
C GLN A 141 5.01 -1.35 -13.98
N ILE A 142 5.10 -2.67 -14.13
CA ILE A 142 4.91 -3.36 -15.41
C ILE A 142 3.47 -3.18 -15.91
N TYR A 143 2.48 -3.36 -15.04
CA TYR A 143 1.06 -3.22 -15.37
C TYR A 143 0.73 -1.81 -15.85
N ASN A 144 1.26 -0.79 -15.16
CA ASN A 144 1.05 0.62 -15.52
C ASN A 144 1.66 0.91 -16.90
N ALA A 145 2.90 0.48 -17.14
CA ALA A 145 3.56 0.63 -18.44
C ALA A 145 2.81 -0.09 -19.58
N LYS A 146 2.36 -1.33 -19.38
CA LYS A 146 1.56 -2.10 -20.35
C LYS A 146 0.22 -1.42 -20.70
N ASN A 147 -0.28 -0.53 -19.84
CA ASN A 147 -1.50 0.24 -20.05
C ASN A 147 -1.22 1.72 -20.44
N ASN A 148 -0.03 2.02 -20.96
CA ASN A 148 0.40 3.36 -21.41
C ASN A 148 0.35 4.44 -20.31
N GLN A 149 0.50 4.05 -19.04
CA GLN A 149 0.64 4.96 -17.90
C GLN A 149 2.10 4.95 -17.44
N PHE A 150 2.89 5.86 -18.01
CA PHE A 150 4.29 6.05 -17.62
C PHE A 150 4.38 6.93 -16.38
N ILE A 151 4.49 6.29 -15.22
CA ILE A 151 4.64 6.97 -13.94
C ILE A 151 6.03 6.70 -13.42
N ASN A 152 6.71 7.77 -13.01
CA ASN A 152 8.09 7.69 -12.56
C ASN A 152 8.25 6.91 -11.25
N ALA A 153 7.28 7.04 -10.34
CA ALA A 153 7.31 6.46 -9.01
C ALA A 153 6.08 5.58 -8.75
N ILE A 154 6.32 4.31 -8.42
CA ILE A 154 5.30 3.40 -7.89
C ILE A 154 5.42 3.37 -6.38
N TYR A 155 4.32 3.63 -5.68
CA TYR A 155 4.30 3.58 -4.23
C TYR A 155 3.73 2.26 -3.73
N GLY A 156 4.27 1.80 -2.62
CA GLY A 156 3.78 0.66 -1.86
C GLY A 156 3.72 1.00 -0.37
N CYS A 157 2.99 0.21 0.40
CA CYS A 157 3.02 0.31 1.85
C CYS A 157 2.83 -1.06 2.50
N VAL A 158 3.59 -1.32 3.55
CA VAL A 158 3.38 -2.45 4.46
C VAL A 158 2.79 -1.93 5.77
N THR A 159 1.78 -2.59 6.31
CA THR A 159 1.06 -2.09 7.49
C THR A 159 0.62 -3.17 8.46
N THR A 160 0.64 -2.89 9.76
CA THR A 160 0.00 -3.70 10.81
C THR A 160 -1.39 -3.18 11.18
N GLY A 161 -1.92 -2.23 10.42
CA GLY A 161 -3.07 -1.39 10.76
C GLY A 161 -2.71 -0.21 11.68
N VAL A 162 -1.80 -0.41 12.63
CA VAL A 162 -1.39 0.63 13.60
C VAL A 162 -0.06 1.31 13.26
N LEU A 163 0.78 0.65 12.46
CA LEU A 163 2.04 1.18 11.94
C LEU A 163 2.12 0.94 10.44
N TRP A 164 2.62 1.93 9.70
CA TRP A 164 2.65 1.98 8.25
C TRP A 164 4.05 2.34 7.77
N ARG A 165 4.65 1.49 6.94
CA ARG A 165 5.95 1.78 6.30
C ARG A 165 5.76 1.86 4.79
N PHE A 166 6.12 3.01 4.23
CA PHE A 166 5.98 3.26 2.80
C PHE A 166 7.24 2.90 2.04
N LEU A 167 7.05 2.52 0.78
CA LEU A 167 8.09 2.21 -0.20
C LEU A 167 7.85 3.02 -1.47
N CYS A 168 8.93 3.31 -2.20
CA CYS A 168 8.89 3.97 -3.50
C CYS A 168 9.82 3.23 -4.46
N LEU A 169 9.29 2.83 -5.62
CA LEU A 169 10.03 2.20 -6.70
C LEU A 169 10.09 3.17 -7.89
N GLU A 170 11.31 3.61 -8.22
CA GLU A 170 11.59 4.45 -9.39
C GLU A 170 12.61 3.74 -10.27
N ASN A 171 12.21 3.33 -11.48
CA ASN A 171 13.00 2.44 -12.33
C ASN A 171 13.40 1.16 -11.56
N GLN A 172 14.68 1.00 -11.24
CA GLN A 172 15.23 -0.11 -10.44
C GLN A 172 15.52 0.29 -8.98
N GLY A 173 15.40 1.58 -8.62
CA GLY A 173 15.64 2.06 -7.27
C GLY A 173 14.45 1.78 -6.36
N LEU A 174 14.63 0.92 -5.36
CA LEU A 174 13.65 0.64 -4.32
C LEU A 174 14.05 1.38 -3.04
N SER A 175 13.33 2.44 -2.70
CA SER A 175 13.50 3.15 -1.44
C SER A 175 12.49 2.70 -0.41
N ILE A 176 12.94 2.42 0.81
CA ILE A 176 12.10 2.14 1.97
C ILE A 176 12.14 3.37 2.87
N ASP A 177 10.99 3.87 3.32
CA ASP A 177 10.98 4.98 4.27
C ASP A 177 11.61 4.53 5.59
N LYS A 178 12.63 5.26 6.03
CA LYS A 178 13.33 5.00 7.29
C LYS A 178 12.45 5.21 8.53
N VAL A 179 11.26 5.80 8.40
CA VAL A 179 10.32 6.05 9.49
C VAL A 179 9.03 5.27 9.28
N GLU A 180 8.58 4.57 10.32
CA GLU A 180 7.22 4.04 10.40
C GLU A 180 6.25 5.14 10.80
N ILE A 181 5.11 5.23 10.13
CA ILE A 181 4.06 6.20 10.40
C ILE A 181 3.01 5.52 11.29
N PRO A 182 2.75 6.03 12.50
CA PRO A 182 1.66 5.52 13.33
C PRO A 182 0.30 5.87 12.73
N LEU A 183 -0.73 5.10 13.09
CA LEU A 183 -2.12 5.38 12.71
C LEU A 183 -2.57 6.75 13.24
N GLU A 184 -2.21 7.08 14.48
CA GLU A 184 -2.55 8.33 15.15
C GLU A 184 -1.28 9.16 15.37
N PRO A 185 -1.28 10.48 15.07
CA PRO A 185 -2.38 11.28 14.50
C PRO A 185 -2.67 10.97 13.01
N LEU A 186 -3.95 10.86 12.65
CA LEU A 186 -4.42 10.39 11.32
C LEU A 186 -4.07 11.34 10.18
N GLU A 187 -3.97 12.62 10.46
CA GLU A 187 -3.84 13.71 9.51
C GLU A 187 -2.60 13.54 8.64
N ARG A 188 -1.52 13.03 9.25
CA ARG A 188 -0.26 12.77 8.55
C ARG A 188 -0.37 11.55 7.65
N LEU A 189 -0.98 10.46 8.11
CA LEU A 189 -1.16 9.25 7.33
C LEU A 189 -2.06 9.52 6.11
N LEU A 190 -3.17 10.21 6.33
CA LEU A 190 -4.08 10.64 5.27
C LEU A 190 -3.38 11.58 4.28
N GLY A 191 -2.61 12.55 4.78
CA GLY A 191 -1.80 13.44 3.95
C GLY A 191 -0.83 12.69 3.03
N ILE A 192 -0.15 11.64 3.53
CA ILE A 192 0.77 10.82 2.73
C ILE A 192 0.00 10.11 1.62
N PHE A 193 -1.12 9.45 1.95
CA PHE A 193 -1.94 8.79 0.93
C PHE A 193 -2.42 9.76 -0.14
N LEU A 194 -2.94 10.94 0.26
CA LEU A 194 -3.39 11.97 -0.68
C LEU A 194 -2.26 12.49 -1.55
N GLN A 195 -1.07 12.70 -0.99
CA GLN A 195 0.09 13.11 -1.77
C GLN A 195 0.49 12.05 -2.80
N ILE A 196 0.45 10.75 -2.43
CA ILE A 196 0.76 9.64 -3.34
C ILE A 196 -0.26 9.60 -4.50
N VAL A 197 -1.55 9.57 -4.21
CA VAL A 197 -2.59 9.38 -5.24
C VAL A 197 -2.78 10.61 -6.13
N ASN A 198 -2.34 11.80 -5.71
CA ASN A 198 -2.38 13.01 -6.53
C ASN A 198 -1.22 13.14 -7.52
N ARG A 199 -0.09 12.47 -7.28
CA ARG A 199 1.07 12.46 -8.20
C ARG A 199 0.76 11.79 -9.53
#